data_AF-A0A1I7G6Q2-F1
#
_entry.id   AF-A0A1I7G6Q2-F1
#
_cell.length_a   1.000
_cell.length_b   1.000
_cell.length_c   1.000
_cell.angle_alpha   90.00
_cell.angle_beta   90.00
_cell.angle_gamma   90.00
#
_symmetry.space_group_name_H-M   'P 1'
#
loop_
_entity.id
_entity.type
_entity.pdbx_description
1 polymer ?
#
loop_
_entity_poly.entity_id
_entity_poly.type
_entity_poly.pdbx_seq_one_letter_code
_entity_poly.pdbx_strand_id
1 'polypeptide(L)'
;MIYTPGHADDPVALLDEQSGILFSGELFLSPKTKVIMASESIPVIMDSIRTLVRCDFQSMFCSHAGLIRDGKGMLQQKLEYLERLCGEVMRLHEEGFSASEIDKQLFPNKYPIYYISDGEWDSLHIVTSIISHLG
;
A
#
# COMPACT_ATOMS: atom_id res chain seq x y z
N MET A 1 -17.88 0.98 10.39
CA MET A 1 -17.40 0.75 9.01
C MET A 1 -16.62 1.97 8.58
N ILE A 2 -15.44 1.79 8.02
CA ILE A 2 -14.51 2.84 7.63
C ILE A 2 -14.14 2.57 6.17
N TYR A 3 -14.33 3.56 5.30
CA TYR A 3 -13.99 3.43 3.89
C TYR A 3 -12.46 3.51 3.70
N THR A 4 -11.89 2.60 2.92
CA THR A 4 -10.44 2.45 2.78
C THR A 4 -10.02 2.22 1.32
N PRO A 5 -10.31 3.18 0.41
CA PRO A 5 -10.09 3.03 -1.02
C PRO A 5 -8.62 2.88 -1.38
N GLY A 6 -8.37 2.54 -2.64
CA GLY A 6 -7.04 2.55 -3.26
C GLY A 6 -6.49 1.15 -3.56
N HIS A 7 -6.93 0.11 -2.85
CA HIS A 7 -6.71 -1.29 -3.26
C HIS A 7 -7.81 -1.76 -4.24
N ALA A 8 -9.00 -1.21 -4.08
CA ALA A 8 -10.15 -1.30 -4.96
C ALA A 8 -11.01 -0.03 -4.74
N ASP A 9 -12.09 0.12 -5.50
CA ASP A 9 -12.96 1.28 -5.39
C ASP A 9 -13.81 1.24 -4.11
N ASP A 10 -14.39 0.10 -3.72
CA ASP A 10 -15.31 0.03 -2.58
C ASP A 10 -14.85 -0.67 -1.27
N PRO A 11 -13.54 -0.88 -0.99
CA PRO A 11 -13.13 -1.62 0.19
C PRO A 11 -13.40 -0.84 1.48
N VAL A 12 -13.85 -1.58 2.50
CA VAL A 12 -14.13 -1.07 3.84
C VAL A 12 -13.40 -1.88 4.90
N ALA A 13 -12.97 -1.19 5.96
CA ALA A 13 -12.53 -1.81 7.19
C ALA A 13 -13.65 -1.79 8.25
N LEU A 14 -13.67 -2.80 9.11
CA LEU A 14 -14.60 -2.90 10.24
C LEU A 14 -13.81 -2.89 11.54
N LEU A 15 -14.17 -1.99 12.45
CA LEU A 15 -13.61 -1.94 13.79
C LEU A 15 -14.61 -2.54 14.76
N ASP A 16 -14.19 -3.57 15.50
CA ASP A 16 -14.90 -4.03 16.68
C ASP A 16 -14.34 -3.28 17.90
N GLU A 17 -15.08 -2.25 18.33
CA GLU A 17 -14.71 -1.38 19.45
C GLU A 17 -14.66 -2.14 20.79
N GLN A 18 -15.39 -3.25 20.93
CA GLN A 18 -15.40 -4.01 22.18
C GLN A 18 -14.12 -4.82 22.34
N SER A 19 -13.61 -5.42 21.26
CA SER A 19 -12.41 -6.25 21.29
C SER A 19 -11.13 -5.50 20.91
N GLY A 20 -11.24 -4.30 20.32
CA GLY A 20 -10.09 -3.54 19.81
C GLY A 20 -9.44 -4.20 18.58
N ILE A 21 -10.23 -4.98 17.84
CA ILE A 21 -9.81 -5.70 16.62
C ILE A 21 -10.28 -4.96 15.39
N LEU A 22 -9.35 -4.69 14.47
CA LEU A 22 -9.64 -4.13 13.15
C LEU A 22 -9.66 -5.24 12.09
N PHE A 23 -10.76 -5.39 11.36
CA PHE A 23 -10.82 -6.20 10.15
C PHE A 23 -10.47 -5.30 8.96
N SER A 24 -9.26 -5.47 8.42
CA SER A 24 -8.68 -4.56 7.42
C SER A 24 -8.88 -5.00 5.96
N GLY A 25 -9.60 -6.10 5.74
CA GLY A 25 -9.78 -6.69 4.41
C GLY A 25 -8.42 -7.07 3.80
N GLU A 26 -8.14 -6.57 2.60
CA GLU A 26 -6.91 -6.86 1.83
C GLU A 26 -5.86 -5.74 1.93
N LEU A 27 -6.13 -4.68 2.70
CA LEU A 27 -5.28 -3.48 2.77
C LEU A 27 -3.84 -3.77 3.24
N PHE A 28 -3.63 -4.87 3.97
CA PHE A 28 -2.33 -5.21 4.55
C PHE A 28 -1.88 -6.62 4.18
N LEU A 29 -0.97 -6.76 3.21
CA LEU A 29 -0.24 -8.02 3.03
C LEU A 29 1.09 -8.04 3.81
N SER A 30 1.85 -6.95 3.72
CA SER A 30 3.09 -6.75 4.48
C SER A 30 3.42 -5.25 4.58
N PRO A 31 4.37 -4.86 5.45
CA PRO A 31 4.81 -3.47 5.55
C PRO A 31 5.46 -2.94 4.27
N LYS A 32 6.20 -3.80 3.55
CA LYS A 32 6.84 -3.43 2.28
C LYS A 32 5.99 -3.88 1.10
N THR A 33 5.27 -2.95 0.49
CA THR A 33 4.58 -3.19 -0.78
C THR A 33 5.59 -3.47 -1.89
N LYS A 34 5.40 -4.55 -2.65
CA LYS A 34 6.35 -5.03 -3.67
C LYS A 34 5.84 -4.85 -5.09
N VAL A 35 4.55 -5.05 -5.28
CA VAL A 35 3.80 -4.93 -6.53
C VAL A 35 2.39 -4.47 -6.17
N ILE A 36 1.73 -3.80 -7.09
CA ILE A 36 0.30 -3.48 -7.03
C ILE A 36 -0.29 -3.69 -8.43
N MET A 37 -1.62 -3.72 -8.55
CA MET A 37 -2.31 -3.66 -9.83
C MET A 37 -2.37 -2.24 -10.38
N ALA A 38 -2.55 -2.09 -11.70
CA ALA A 38 -2.68 -0.78 -12.35
C ALA A 38 -3.90 0.03 -11.87
N SER A 39 -4.93 -0.63 -11.34
CA SER A 39 -6.11 -0.01 -10.73
C SER A 39 -5.86 0.50 -9.31
N GLU A 40 -4.75 0.14 -8.69
CA GLU A 40 -4.43 0.54 -7.32
C GLU A 40 -3.67 1.88 -7.26
N SER A 41 -3.73 2.54 -6.11
CA SER A 41 -3.04 3.81 -5.89
C SER A 41 -2.34 3.86 -4.54
N ILE A 42 -1.01 4.01 -4.54
CA ILE A 42 -0.23 4.14 -3.31
C ILE A 42 -0.67 5.35 -2.48
N PRO A 43 -0.81 6.58 -3.03
CA PRO A 43 -1.27 7.72 -2.24
C PRO A 43 -2.64 7.52 -1.59
N VAL A 44 -3.61 6.95 -2.31
CA VAL A 44 -4.95 6.68 -1.78
C VAL A 44 -4.91 5.62 -0.69
N ILE A 45 -4.11 4.55 -0.86
CA ILE A 45 -3.87 3.54 0.18
C ILE A 45 -3.27 4.19 1.43
N MET A 46 -2.32 5.13 1.28
CA MET A 46 -1.73 5.83 2.42
C MET A 46 -2.76 6.64 3.21
N ASP A 47 -3.70 7.31 2.55
CA ASP A 47 -4.77 8.05 3.22
C ASP A 47 -5.74 7.14 3.96
N SER A 48 -6.05 5.98 3.38
CA SER A 48 -6.79 4.90 4.05
C SER A 48 -6.05 4.43 5.30
N ILE A 49 -4.74 4.17 5.22
CA ILE A 49 -3.93 3.77 6.38
C ILE A 49 -3.91 4.88 7.45
N ARG A 50 -3.73 6.14 7.05
CA ARG A 50 -3.76 7.31 7.96
C ARG A 50 -5.09 7.45 8.69
N THR A 51 -6.19 7.10 8.05
CA THR A 51 -7.52 7.07 8.68
C THR A 51 -7.58 5.99 9.74
N LEU A 52 -7.16 4.77 9.40
CA LEU A 52 -7.21 3.63 10.31
C LEU A 52 -6.32 3.81 11.54
N VAL A 53 -5.08 4.27 11.39
CA VAL A 53 -4.15 4.44 12.53
C VAL A 53 -4.64 5.45 13.57
N ARG A 54 -5.63 6.30 13.24
CA ARG A 54 -6.28 7.20 14.20
C ARG A 54 -7.35 6.51 15.05
N CYS A 55 -7.86 5.37 14.61
CA CYS A 55 -8.85 4.59 15.35
C CYS A 55 -8.21 3.88 16.56
N ASP A 56 -9.03 3.54 17.55
CA ASP A 56 -8.59 2.82 18.74
C ASP A 56 -8.66 1.29 18.53
N PHE A 57 -7.58 0.72 18.02
CA PHE A 57 -7.40 -0.72 17.87
C PHE A 57 -5.94 -1.08 18.15
N GLN A 58 -5.70 -2.35 18.49
CA GLN A 58 -4.36 -2.89 18.73
C GLN A 58 -4.02 -3.98 17.71
N SER A 59 -4.93 -4.95 17.56
CA SER A 59 -4.75 -6.08 16.66
C SER A 59 -5.61 -5.95 15.41
N MET A 60 -5.21 -6.60 14.33
CA MET A 60 -5.99 -6.62 13.10
C MET A 60 -6.09 -8.01 12.49
N PHE A 61 -7.19 -8.27 11.79
CA PHE A 61 -7.33 -9.40 10.89
C PHE A 61 -7.26 -8.91 9.44
N CYS A 62 -6.37 -9.51 8.67
CA CYS A 62 -6.30 -9.37 7.23
C CYS A 62 -6.74 -10.68 6.55
N SER A 63 -7.44 -10.57 5.42
CA SER A 63 -7.88 -11.71 4.61
C SER A 63 -6.74 -12.66 4.20
N HIS A 64 -5.53 -12.13 4.00
CA HIS A 64 -4.35 -12.90 3.57
C HIS A 64 -3.44 -13.31 4.73
N ALA A 65 -3.23 -12.41 5.69
CA ALA A 65 -2.24 -12.61 6.76
C ALA A 65 -2.85 -13.17 8.07
N GLY A 66 -4.18 -13.26 8.17
CA GLY A 66 -4.86 -13.69 9.39
C GLY A 66 -4.72 -12.67 10.52
N LEU A 67 -4.64 -13.16 11.77
CA LEU A 67 -4.50 -12.33 12.97
C LEU A 67 -3.09 -11.77 13.11
N ILE A 68 -3.00 -10.44 13.19
CA ILE A 68 -1.78 -9.70 13.48
C ILE A 68 -1.98 -8.97 14.81
N ARG A 69 -1.23 -9.41 15.83
CA ARG A 69 -1.38 -8.89 17.20
C ARG A 69 -1.01 -7.41 17.32
N ASP A 70 0.02 -6.98 16.60
CA ASP A 70 0.46 -5.59 16.51
C ASP A 70 -0.04 -4.97 15.19
N GLY A 71 -1.35 -4.96 14.99
CA GLY A 71 -1.96 -4.49 13.73
C GLY A 71 -1.69 -3.01 13.48
N LYS A 72 -1.82 -2.18 14.54
CA LYS A 72 -1.59 -0.75 14.44
C LYS A 72 -0.13 -0.42 14.15
N GLY A 73 0.81 -1.07 14.82
CA GLY A 73 2.25 -0.90 14.57
C GLY A 73 2.63 -1.35 13.16
N MET A 74 2.05 -2.46 12.66
CA MET A 74 2.28 -2.90 11.29
C MET A 74 1.76 -1.91 10.23
N LEU A 75 0.60 -1.31 10.45
CA LEU A 75 0.06 -0.27 9.56
C LEU A 75 0.90 1.00 9.59
N GLN A 76 1.42 1.42 10.76
CA GLN A 76 2.35 2.54 10.88
C GLN A 76 3.66 2.26 10.13
N GLN A 77 4.24 1.08 10.28
CA GLN A 77 5.45 0.69 9.54
C GLN A 77 5.22 0.68 8.02
N LYS A 78 4.05 0.24 7.56
CA LYS A 78 3.65 0.30 6.16
C LYS A 78 3.58 1.75 5.69
N LEU A 79 2.89 2.62 6.44
CA LEU A 79 2.76 4.04 6.12
C LEU A 79 4.13 4.72 6.01
N GLU A 80 5.01 4.53 6.99
CA GLU A 80 6.37 5.10 6.98
C GLU A 80 7.19 4.61 5.78
N TYR A 81 7.06 3.34 5.41
CA TYR A 81 7.71 2.80 4.22
C TYR A 81 7.20 3.49 2.94
N LEU A 82 5.87 3.63 2.80
CA LEU A 82 5.26 4.26 1.64
C LEU A 82 5.59 5.77 1.57
N GLU A 83 5.67 6.47 2.70
CA GLU A 83 6.07 7.88 2.74
C GLU A 83 7.50 8.08 2.25
N ARG A 84 8.44 7.22 2.69
CA ARG A 84 9.82 7.25 2.17
C ARG A 84 9.88 6.91 0.68
N LEU A 85 9.10 5.92 0.25
CA LEU A 85 9.05 5.52 -1.16
C LEU A 85 8.50 6.65 -2.06
N CYS A 86 7.40 7.30 -1.66
CA CYS A 86 6.86 8.45 -2.37
C CYS A 86 7.87 9.59 -2.49
N GLY A 87 8.57 9.91 -1.38
CA GLY A 87 9.61 10.93 -1.40
C GLY A 87 10.74 10.62 -2.39
N GLU A 88 11.20 9.37 -2.43
CA GLU A 88 12.26 8.96 -3.35
C GLU A 88 11.82 8.93 -4.82
N VAL A 89 10.59 8.46 -5.09
CA VAL A 89 10.01 8.49 -6.44
C VAL A 89 9.88 9.92 -6.94
N MET A 90 9.35 10.84 -6.12
CA MET A 90 9.19 12.25 -6.51
C MET A 90 10.55 12.93 -6.73
N ARG A 91 11.53 12.68 -5.85
CA ARG A 91 12.90 13.20 -6.01
C ARG A 91 13.50 12.79 -7.35
N LEU A 92 13.43 11.51 -7.71
CA LEU A 92 13.94 11.02 -8.99
C LEU A 92 13.13 11.57 -10.18
N HIS A 93 11.81 11.72 -10.02
CA HIS A 93 10.99 12.30 -11.08
C HIS A 93 11.34 13.77 -11.36
N GLU A 94 11.58 14.56 -10.31
CA GLU A 94 12.04 15.95 -10.39
C GLU A 94 13.44 16.07 -11.01
N GLU A 95 14.28 15.04 -10.85
CA GLU A 95 15.58 14.92 -11.52
C GLU A 95 15.48 14.55 -13.02
N GLY A 96 14.26 14.32 -13.52
CA GLY A 96 13.97 14.05 -14.93
C GLY A 96 13.98 12.58 -15.32
N PHE A 97 14.08 11.65 -14.36
CA PHE A 97 13.98 10.23 -14.66
C PHE A 97 12.54 9.84 -15.05
N SER A 98 12.42 8.96 -16.05
CA SER A 98 11.15 8.36 -16.43
C SER A 98 10.67 7.33 -15.40
N ALA A 99 9.36 7.05 -15.37
CA ALA A 99 8.79 6.05 -14.46
C ALA A 99 9.46 4.66 -14.58
N SER A 100 9.85 4.24 -15.79
CA SER A 100 10.55 2.96 -15.99
C SER A 100 11.98 2.97 -15.46
N GLU A 101 12.69 4.10 -15.54
CA GLU A 101 14.03 4.23 -14.96
C GLU A 101 13.97 4.23 -13.43
N ILE A 102 12.98 4.90 -12.86
CA ILE A 102 12.71 4.91 -11.42
C ILE A 102 12.36 3.49 -10.95
N ASP A 103 11.46 2.78 -11.64
CA ASP A 103 11.10 1.39 -11.33
C ASP A 103 12.34 0.48 -11.32
N LYS A 104 13.19 0.56 -12.34
CA LYS A 104 14.42 -0.24 -12.41
C LYS A 104 15.41 0.07 -11.28
N GLN A 105 15.49 1.32 -10.83
CA GLN A 105 16.38 1.73 -9.73
C GLN A 105 15.86 1.25 -8.37
N LEU A 106 14.56 1.41 -8.10
CA LEU A 106 13.95 1.12 -6.80
C LEU A 106 13.51 -0.34 -6.65
N PHE A 107 13.16 -0.99 -7.76
CA PHE A 107 12.64 -2.36 -7.83
C PHE A 107 13.39 -3.18 -8.90
N PRO A 108 14.72 -3.42 -8.74
CA PRO A 108 15.54 -4.06 -9.77
C PRO A 108 15.16 -5.52 -10.08
N ASN A 109 14.38 -6.16 -9.21
CA ASN A 109 13.98 -7.56 -9.34
C ASN A 109 12.48 -7.67 -9.62
N LYS A 110 12.11 -8.42 -10.68
CA LYS A 110 10.72 -8.81 -10.91
C LYS A 110 10.38 -10.08 -10.13
N TYR A 111 9.23 -10.06 -9.46
CA TYR A 111 8.73 -11.22 -8.72
C TYR A 111 8.02 -12.21 -9.65
N PRO A 112 7.96 -13.52 -9.33
CA PRO A 112 7.28 -14.51 -10.18
C PRO A 112 5.83 -14.15 -10.54
N ILE A 113 5.12 -13.47 -9.63
CA ILE A 113 3.73 -13.03 -9.84
C ILE A 113 3.59 -12.10 -11.04
N TYR A 114 4.61 -11.29 -11.37
CA TYR A 114 4.60 -10.44 -12.57
C TYR A 114 4.39 -11.28 -13.84
N TYR A 115 5.15 -12.38 -14.00
CA TYR A 115 5.06 -13.23 -15.18
C TYR A 115 3.79 -14.08 -15.21
N ILE A 116 3.35 -14.57 -14.05
CA ILE A 116 2.15 -15.42 -13.95
C ILE A 116 0.88 -14.60 -14.20
N SER A 117 0.90 -13.30 -13.87
CA SER A 117 -0.22 -12.38 -14.06
C SER A 117 -0.13 -11.54 -15.34
N ASP A 118 0.80 -11.87 -16.25
CA ASP A 118 1.02 -11.13 -17.51
C ASP A 118 1.21 -9.60 -17.31
N GLY A 119 1.89 -9.22 -16.23
CA GLY A 119 2.17 -7.82 -15.90
C GLY A 119 1.05 -7.05 -15.19
N GLU A 120 -0.05 -7.71 -14.82
CA GLU A 120 -1.09 -7.09 -13.98
C GLU A 120 -0.52 -6.66 -12.63
N TRP A 121 0.28 -7.53 -11.98
CA TRP A 121 1.00 -7.21 -10.75
C TRP A 121 2.42 -6.75 -11.04
N ASP A 122 2.64 -5.44 -11.01
CA ASP A 122 3.94 -4.81 -11.32
C ASP A 122 4.32 -3.73 -10.30
N SER A 123 5.63 -3.61 -10.04
CA SER A 123 6.20 -2.49 -9.30
C SER A 123 6.16 -1.18 -10.09
N LEU A 124 6.09 -1.25 -11.43
CA LEU A 124 5.93 -0.05 -12.25
C LEU A 124 4.64 0.72 -11.90
N HIS A 125 3.56 0.00 -11.57
CA HIS A 125 2.29 0.59 -11.15
C HIS A 125 2.42 1.39 -9.85
N ILE A 126 3.33 0.99 -8.95
CA ILE A 126 3.66 1.77 -7.76
C ILE A 126 4.19 3.14 -8.18
N VAL A 127 5.20 3.16 -9.05
CA VAL A 127 5.85 4.41 -9.49
C VAL A 127 4.87 5.30 -10.24
N THR A 128 4.13 4.74 -11.21
CA THR A 128 3.19 5.51 -12.02
C THR A 128 2.03 6.06 -11.20
N SER A 129 1.50 5.31 -10.22
CA SER A 129 0.44 5.79 -9.33
C SER A 129 0.89 6.96 -8.44
N ILE A 130 2.16 6.96 -8.00
CA ILE A 130 2.73 8.05 -7.21
C ILE A 130 2.89 9.31 -8.08
N ILE A 131 3.55 9.18 -9.24
CA ILE A 131 3.79 10.30 -10.15
C ILE A 131 2.47 10.93 -10.62
N SER A 132 1.49 10.11 -11.02
CA SER A 132 0.23 10.62 -11.57
C SER A 132 -0.66 11.34 -10.55
N HIS A 133 -0.44 11.12 -9.26
CA HIS A 133 -1.25 11.69 -8.18
C HIS A 133 -0.57 12.88 -7.49
N LEU A 134 0.77 12.92 -7.47
CA LEU A 134 1.55 13.93 -6.75
C LEU A 134 2.35 14.89 -7.65
N GLY A 135 2.55 14.56 -8.93
CA GLY A 135 3.17 15.42 -9.94
C GLY A 135 2.14 16.26 -10.70
#